data_AF-A0A8J6E0U9-F1
#
_entry.id   AF-A0A8J6E0U9-F1
#
_cell.length_a   1.000
_cell.length_b   1.000
_cell.length_c   1.000
_cell.angle_alpha   90.00
_cell.angle_beta   90.00
_cell.angle_gamma   90.00
#
_symmetry.space_group_name_H-M   'P 1'
#
loop_
_entity.id
_entity.type
_entity.pdbx_description
1 polymer ?
#
loop_
_entity_poly.entity_id
_entity_poly.type
_entity_poly.pdbx_seq_one_letter_code
_entity_poly.pdbx_strand_id
1 'polypeptide(L)'
;MAVDKNLEVLWYWPNIVGYARIITAFIAFFFMPINPWLTFWFYMFSFAADGLDGYLARLFHQSTRFGACLDMITDRFATACLCLVLARFYPDWTLLLQAEVALDLSSHYIQMYASLSTGKSSHKSMDETKSRLMRLYYEHRSVLATLCAGNEVFFVCAYMLHWYPTSMFWLVLFVISVPFIVLKQLINVIQLCSASMALIDLDTTPPVMEVRKDAALVE
;
A
#
# COMPACT_ATOMS: atom_id res chain seq x y z
N MET A 1 4.73 -38.30 2.84
CA MET A 1 5.19 -37.08 3.55
C MET A 1 4.04 -36.09 3.48
N ALA A 2 3.23 -35.98 4.53
CA ALA A 2 2.14 -35.01 4.55
C ALA A 2 2.76 -33.63 4.70
N VAL A 3 2.76 -32.84 3.63
CA VAL A 3 3.04 -31.41 3.76
C VAL A 3 1.97 -30.88 4.71
N ASP A 4 2.40 -30.27 5.81
CA ASP A 4 1.49 -29.60 6.75
C ASP A 4 0.59 -28.66 5.93
N LYS A 5 -0.73 -28.78 6.04
CA LYS A 5 -1.70 -27.97 5.27
C LYS A 5 -1.44 -26.46 5.43
N ASN A 6 -0.81 -26.05 6.52
CA ASN A 6 -0.41 -24.66 6.74
C ASN A 6 0.73 -24.20 5.80
N LEU A 7 1.64 -25.10 5.43
CA LEU A 7 2.75 -24.81 4.51
C LEU A 7 2.30 -24.67 3.05
N GLU A 8 1.16 -25.26 2.67
CA GLU A 8 0.61 -25.13 1.32
C GLU A 8 0.31 -23.67 0.96
N VAL A 9 -0.08 -22.86 1.96
CA VAL A 9 -0.33 -21.42 1.79
C VAL A 9 0.91 -20.70 1.27
N LEU A 10 2.12 -21.09 1.69
CA LEU A 10 3.37 -20.48 1.22
C LEU A 10 3.58 -20.67 -0.28
N TRP A 11 3.03 -21.75 -0.85
CA TRP A 11 3.20 -22.15 -2.25
C TRP A 11 2.03 -21.73 -3.15
N TYR A 12 1.08 -20.95 -2.63
CA TYR A 12 0.02 -20.39 -3.46
C TYR A 12 0.61 -19.49 -4.55
N TRP A 13 0.06 -19.58 -5.75
CA TRP A 13 0.46 -18.76 -6.91
C TRP A 13 0.60 -17.27 -6.61
N PRO A 14 -0.34 -16.60 -5.92
CA PRO A 14 -0.17 -15.20 -5.52
C PRO A 14 1.08 -14.97 -4.64
N ASN A 15 1.39 -15.88 -3.72
CA ASN A 15 2.52 -15.71 -2.80
C ASN A 15 3.86 -15.95 -3.51
N ILE A 16 3.90 -16.86 -4.49
CA ILE A 16 5.08 -17.04 -5.35
C ILE A 16 5.37 -15.76 -6.15
N VAL A 17 4.32 -15.11 -6.68
CA VAL A 17 4.46 -13.80 -7.32
C VAL A 17 4.95 -12.75 -6.32
N GLY A 18 4.40 -12.72 -5.11
CA GLY A 18 4.88 -11.86 -4.01
C GLY A 18 6.37 -12.05 -3.71
N TYR A 19 6.87 -13.28 -3.63
CA TYR A 19 8.31 -13.53 -3.44
C TYR A 19 9.15 -13.08 -4.63
N ALA A 20 8.66 -13.29 -5.86
CA ALA A 20 9.34 -12.80 -7.06
C ALA A 20 9.44 -11.27 -7.04
N ARG A 21 8.37 -10.55 -6.65
CA ARG A 21 8.36 -9.09 -6.46
C ARG A 21 9.47 -8.67 -5.51
N ILE A 22 9.52 -9.27 -4.32
CA ILE A 22 10.56 -8.99 -3.31
C ILE A 22 11.96 -9.15 -3.90
N ILE A 23 12.24 -10.29 -4.56
CA ILE A 23 13.55 -10.54 -5.17
C ILE A 23 13.88 -9.47 -6.22
N THR A 24 12.94 -9.15 -7.10
CA THR A 24 13.17 -8.14 -8.14
C THR A 24 13.34 -6.73 -7.57
N ALA A 25 12.62 -6.39 -6.49
CA ALA A 25 12.81 -5.13 -5.78
C ALA A 25 14.22 -5.03 -5.16
N PHE A 26 14.70 -6.10 -4.52
CA PHE A 26 16.06 -6.14 -3.97
C PHE A 26 17.13 -6.01 -5.05
N ILE A 27 16.95 -6.66 -6.20
CA ILE A 27 17.84 -6.48 -7.36
C ILE A 27 17.83 -5.01 -7.79
N ALA A 28 16.66 -4.38 -7.90
CA ALA A 28 16.56 -2.96 -8.23
C ALA A 28 17.32 -2.08 -7.21
N PHE A 29 17.15 -2.30 -5.91
CA PHE A 29 17.85 -1.54 -4.87
C PHE A 29 19.36 -1.67 -4.94
N PHE A 30 19.86 -2.87 -5.25
CA PHE A 30 21.30 -3.11 -5.40
C PHE A 30 21.87 -2.32 -6.58
N PHE A 31 21.14 -2.21 -7.68
CA PHE A 31 21.59 -1.51 -8.89
C PHE A 31 21.26 -0.02 -8.92
N MET A 32 20.47 0.52 -7.97
CA MET A 32 20.10 1.94 -7.90
C MET A 32 21.27 2.93 -8.03
N PRO A 33 22.44 2.70 -7.40
CA PRO A 33 23.57 3.62 -7.55
C PRO A 33 24.47 3.32 -8.75
N ILE A 34 24.23 2.23 -9.50
CA ILE A 34 25.17 1.69 -10.49
C ILE A 34 24.59 1.72 -11.91
N ASN A 35 23.35 1.27 -12.08
CA ASN A 35 22.72 1.10 -13.39
C ASN A 35 21.25 1.54 -13.35
N PRO A 36 20.92 2.71 -13.92
CA PRO A 36 19.55 3.24 -13.90
C PRO A 36 18.55 2.38 -14.66
N TRP A 37 18.93 1.81 -15.81
CA TRP A 37 18.02 1.00 -16.61
C TRP A 37 17.71 -0.34 -15.98
N LEU A 38 18.71 -0.98 -15.37
CA LEU A 38 18.50 -2.25 -14.67
C LEU A 38 17.56 -2.04 -13.48
N THR A 39 17.79 -0.98 -12.71
CA THR A 39 16.89 -0.54 -11.64
C THR A 39 15.49 -0.30 -12.16
N PHE A 40 15.34 0.47 -13.23
CA PHE A 40 14.05 0.80 -13.82
C PHE A 40 13.27 -0.46 -14.19
N TRP A 41 13.87 -1.39 -14.94
CA TRP A 41 13.15 -2.58 -15.40
C TRP A 41 12.77 -3.53 -14.26
N PHE A 42 13.67 -3.77 -13.30
CA PHE A 42 13.36 -4.63 -12.16
C PHE A 42 12.34 -4.00 -11.20
N TYR A 43 12.45 -2.69 -10.95
CA TYR A 43 11.48 -1.96 -10.12
C TYR A 43 10.10 -1.95 -10.78
N MET A 44 10.02 -1.60 -12.07
CA MET A 44 8.76 -1.59 -12.81
C MET A 44 8.12 -2.97 -12.92
N PHE A 45 8.93 -4.03 -13.05
CA PHE A 45 8.42 -5.40 -13.01
C PHE A 45 7.83 -5.72 -11.63
N SER A 46 8.53 -5.41 -10.54
CA SER A 46 8.04 -5.62 -9.17
C SER A 46 6.73 -4.87 -8.91
N PHE A 47 6.64 -3.62 -9.39
CA PHE A 47 5.45 -2.79 -9.28
C PHE A 47 4.29 -3.35 -10.13
N ALA A 48 4.52 -3.69 -11.39
CA ALA A 48 3.47 -4.22 -12.26
C ALA A 48 2.93 -5.57 -11.80
N ALA A 49 3.77 -6.41 -11.17
CA ALA A 49 3.39 -7.71 -10.66
C ALA A 49 2.50 -7.64 -9.40
N ASP A 50 2.36 -6.48 -8.76
CA ASP A 50 1.42 -6.23 -7.65
C ASP A 50 -0.02 -6.57 -8.03
N GLY A 51 -0.50 -6.01 -9.14
CA GLY A 51 -1.85 -6.30 -9.60
C GLY A 51 -2.08 -7.77 -9.99
N LEU A 52 -1.00 -8.51 -10.28
CA LEU A 52 -1.05 -9.91 -10.71
C LEU A 52 -1.31 -10.84 -9.52
N ASP A 53 -0.65 -10.67 -8.38
CA ASP A 53 -0.90 -11.56 -7.23
C ASP A 53 -2.37 -11.44 -6.74
N GLY A 54 -2.92 -10.24 -6.65
CA GLY A 54 -4.31 -10.02 -6.29
C GLY A 54 -5.29 -10.52 -7.36
N TYR A 55 -4.87 -10.59 -8.63
CA TYR A 55 -5.66 -11.23 -9.68
C TYR A 55 -5.65 -12.75 -9.52
N LEU A 56 -4.48 -13.37 -9.36
CA LEU A 56 -4.32 -14.82 -9.18
C LEU A 56 -4.99 -15.31 -7.89
N ALA A 57 -4.92 -14.55 -6.80
CA ALA A 57 -5.59 -14.86 -5.54
C ALA A 57 -7.12 -15.00 -5.71
N ARG A 58 -7.74 -14.13 -6.52
CA ARG A 58 -9.17 -14.21 -6.83
C ARG A 58 -9.51 -15.31 -7.82
N LEU A 59 -8.67 -15.48 -8.85
CA LEU A 59 -8.88 -16.49 -9.89
C LEU A 59 -8.80 -17.91 -9.34
N PHE A 60 -7.84 -18.19 -8.45
CA PHE A 60 -7.60 -19.50 -7.87
C PHE A 60 -8.24 -19.69 -6.49
N HIS A 61 -9.02 -18.72 -6.00
CA HIS A 61 -9.59 -18.72 -4.65
C HIS A 61 -8.54 -18.93 -3.54
N GLN A 62 -7.35 -18.35 -3.73
CA GLN A 62 -6.17 -18.45 -2.87
C GLN A 62 -5.93 -17.17 -2.03
N SER A 63 -6.98 -16.40 -1.76
CA SER A 63 -6.88 -15.19 -0.92
C SER A 63 -6.64 -15.56 0.54
N THR A 64 -5.53 -15.08 1.11
CA THR A 64 -5.13 -15.37 2.50
C THR A 64 -4.71 -14.11 3.25
N ARG A 65 -4.79 -14.14 4.58
CA ARG A 65 -4.29 -13.05 5.45
C ARG A 65 -2.78 -12.86 5.30
N PHE A 66 -2.04 -13.96 5.13
CA PHE A 66 -0.60 -13.92 4.87
C PHE A 66 -0.29 -13.22 3.55
N GLY A 67 -0.95 -13.61 2.45
CA GLY A 67 -0.74 -12.97 1.14
C GLY A 67 -1.07 -11.48 1.16
N ALA A 68 -2.19 -11.08 1.78
CA ALA A 68 -2.54 -9.67 1.91
C ALA A 68 -1.54 -8.86 2.75
N CYS A 69 -0.96 -9.47 3.80
CA CYS A 69 0.10 -8.85 4.59
C CYS A 69 1.40 -8.71 3.79
N LEU A 70 1.80 -9.78 3.10
CA LEU A 70 3.00 -9.83 2.26
C LEU A 70 2.95 -8.77 1.15
N ASP A 71 1.80 -8.65 0.49
CA ASP A 71 1.51 -7.66 -0.54
C ASP A 71 1.69 -6.24 -0.02
N MET A 72 0.94 -5.88 1.03
CA MET A 72 1.00 -4.56 1.66
C MET A 72 2.44 -4.19 2.10
N ILE A 73 3.14 -5.12 2.75
CA ILE A 73 4.51 -4.90 3.21
C ILE A 73 5.43 -4.63 2.01
N THR A 74 5.40 -5.51 1.00
CA THR A 74 6.30 -5.43 -0.16
C THR A 74 6.17 -4.09 -0.88
N ASP A 75 4.93 -3.65 -1.08
CA ASP A 75 4.60 -2.35 -1.65
C ASP A 75 5.25 -1.19 -0.90
N ARG A 76 4.99 -1.10 0.41
CA ARG A 76 5.45 0.04 1.22
C ARG A 76 6.96 0.08 1.34
N PHE A 77 7.60 -1.09 1.46
CA PHE A 77 9.06 -1.18 1.50
C PHE A 77 9.69 -0.79 0.16
N ALA A 78 9.08 -1.14 -0.97
CA ALA A 78 9.61 -0.78 -2.28
C ALA A 78 9.68 0.74 -2.49
N THR A 79 8.56 1.44 -2.25
CA THR A 79 8.50 2.90 -2.35
C THR A 79 9.43 3.56 -1.34
N ALA A 80 9.49 3.06 -0.09
CA ALA A 80 10.37 3.60 0.93
C ALA A 80 11.86 3.52 0.55
N CYS A 81 12.31 2.37 0.03
CA CYS A 81 13.68 2.20 -0.46
C CYS A 81 14.01 3.14 -1.63
N LEU A 82 13.07 3.34 -2.55
CA LEU A 82 13.24 4.32 -3.64
C LEU A 82 13.35 5.76 -3.08
N CYS A 83 12.49 6.14 -2.14
CA CYS A 83 12.54 7.43 -1.45
C CYS A 83 13.87 7.65 -0.70
N LEU A 84 14.45 6.62 -0.10
CA LEU A 84 15.77 6.71 0.56
C LEU A 84 16.87 7.09 -0.44
N VAL A 85 16.88 6.48 -1.63
CA VAL A 85 17.84 6.84 -2.69
C VAL A 85 17.56 8.23 -3.23
N LEU A 86 16.30 8.62 -3.41
CA LEU A 86 15.93 9.97 -3.83
C LEU A 86 16.36 11.02 -2.81
N ALA A 87 16.26 10.76 -1.50
CA ALA A 87 16.74 11.68 -0.47
C ALA A 87 18.28 11.88 -0.55
N ARG A 88 19.02 10.84 -0.97
CA ARG A 88 20.45 10.96 -1.25
C ARG A 88 20.72 11.80 -2.51
N PHE A 89 19.93 11.64 -3.57
CA PHE A 89 20.09 12.36 -4.83
C PHE A 89 19.64 13.83 -4.76
N TYR A 90 18.61 14.10 -3.94
CA TYR A 90 17.99 15.40 -3.76
C TYR A 90 17.91 15.75 -2.26
N PRO A 91 19.03 16.16 -1.63
CA PRO A 91 19.07 16.44 -0.20
C PRO A 91 18.02 17.46 0.27
N ASP A 92 17.70 18.45 -0.57
CA ASP A 92 16.68 19.48 -0.29
C ASP A 92 15.27 18.89 -0.14
N TRP A 93 15.00 17.71 -0.71
CA TRP A 93 13.70 17.04 -0.66
C TRP A 93 13.57 16.07 0.50
N THR A 94 14.65 15.86 1.28
CA THR A 94 14.73 14.85 2.34
C THR A 94 13.55 14.91 3.31
N LEU A 95 13.20 16.12 3.78
CA LEU A 95 12.09 16.29 4.72
C LEU A 95 10.75 15.86 4.12
N LEU A 96 10.49 16.21 2.85
CA LEU A 96 9.26 15.84 2.15
C LEU A 96 9.18 14.34 1.92
N LEU A 97 10.28 13.70 1.50
CA LEU A 97 10.36 12.25 1.29
C LEU A 97 10.25 11.47 2.60
N GLN A 98 10.78 12.00 3.71
CA GLN A 98 10.58 11.40 5.03
C GLN A 98 9.13 11.51 5.50
N ALA A 99 8.49 12.67 5.30
CA ALA A 99 7.08 12.85 5.62
C ALA A 99 6.18 11.94 4.78
N GLU A 100 6.48 11.79 3.49
CA GLU A 100 5.83 10.84 2.58
C GLU A 100 5.85 9.42 3.13
N VAL A 101 7.05 8.89 3.42
CA VAL A 101 7.23 7.52 3.91
C VAL A 101 6.56 7.33 5.28
N ALA A 102 6.68 8.31 6.18
CA ALA A 102 6.05 8.25 7.49
C ALA A 102 4.52 8.24 7.41
N LEU A 103 3.94 9.09 6.55
CA LEU A 103 2.49 9.16 6.36
C LEU A 103 1.96 7.88 5.70
N ASP A 104 2.63 7.38 4.68
CA ASP A 104 2.20 6.20 3.95
C ASP A 104 2.27 4.93 4.82
N LEU A 105 3.36 4.73 5.57
CA LEU A 105 3.48 3.63 6.53
C LEU A 105 2.45 3.72 7.67
N SER A 106 2.30 4.90 8.30
CA SER A 106 1.37 5.06 9.43
C SER A 106 -0.09 4.87 9.01
N SER A 107 -0.50 5.46 7.88
CA SER A 107 -1.86 5.34 7.36
C SER A 107 -2.25 3.90 7.02
N HIS A 108 -1.35 3.13 6.39
CA HIS A 108 -1.62 1.72 6.05
C HIS A 108 -1.55 0.82 7.28
N TYR A 109 -0.59 1.05 8.18
CA TYR A 109 -0.46 0.24 9.39
C TYR A 109 -1.70 0.35 10.29
N ILE A 110 -2.17 1.58 10.55
CA ILE A 110 -3.38 1.81 11.35
C ILE A 110 -4.61 1.28 10.63
N GLN A 111 -4.72 1.45 9.31
CA GLN A 111 -5.82 0.87 8.52
C GLN A 111 -5.85 -0.66 8.60
N MET A 112 -4.69 -1.32 8.53
CA MET A 112 -4.59 -2.77 8.65
C MET A 112 -4.98 -3.23 10.05
N TYR A 113 -4.46 -2.56 11.08
CA TYR A 113 -4.77 -2.86 12.48
C TYR A 113 -6.27 -2.67 12.78
N ALA A 114 -6.87 -1.57 12.32
CA ALA A 114 -8.31 -1.32 12.42
C ALA A 114 -9.12 -2.41 11.73
N SER A 115 -8.74 -2.79 10.51
CA SER A 115 -9.45 -3.83 9.73
C SER A 115 -9.38 -5.22 10.37
N LEU A 116 -8.30 -5.52 11.09
CA LEU A 116 -8.16 -6.77 11.85
C LEU A 116 -8.93 -6.72 13.17
N SER A 117 -8.93 -5.57 13.85
CA SER A 117 -9.55 -5.37 15.16
C SER A 117 -11.07 -5.31 15.09
N THR A 118 -11.65 -4.78 14.01
CA THR A 118 -13.12 -4.73 13.85
C THR A 118 -13.74 -6.10 13.60
N GLY A 119 -12.96 -7.15 13.29
CA GLY A 119 -13.45 -8.53 13.07
C GLY A 119 -14.43 -8.70 11.89
N LYS A 120 -14.81 -7.61 11.23
CA LYS A 120 -15.74 -7.57 10.11
C LYS A 120 -14.95 -7.73 8.82
N SER A 121 -15.04 -8.93 8.22
CA SER A 121 -14.71 -9.12 6.81
C SER A 121 -15.61 -8.21 5.98
N SER A 122 -15.09 -7.09 5.51
CA SER A 122 -15.78 -6.07 4.72
C SER A 122 -16.85 -5.28 5.50
N HIS A 123 -16.55 -4.01 5.83
CA HIS A 123 -17.56 -3.07 6.30
C HIS A 123 -18.63 -2.83 5.21
N LYS A 124 -19.71 -3.60 5.26
CA LYS A 124 -20.95 -3.32 4.53
C LYS A 124 -21.88 -2.35 5.28
N SER A 125 -21.43 -1.78 6.39
CA SER A 125 -22.01 -0.58 7.01
C SER A 125 -21.04 0.57 6.74
N MET A 126 -21.21 1.17 5.58
CA MET A 126 -20.46 2.34 5.11
C MET A 126 -20.95 3.54 5.91
N ASP A 127 -20.14 4.02 6.84
CA ASP A 127 -20.49 5.16 7.69
C ASP A 127 -20.73 6.41 6.83
N GLU A 128 -21.85 7.11 7.04
CA GLU A 128 -22.32 8.25 6.25
C GLU A 128 -21.38 9.48 6.31
N THR A 129 -20.31 9.39 7.11
CA THR A 129 -19.31 10.42 7.41
C THR A 129 -18.07 10.38 6.52
N LYS A 130 -17.89 9.37 5.64
CA LYS A 130 -16.75 9.38 4.70
C LYS A 130 -16.97 10.42 3.60
N SER A 131 -16.02 11.36 3.47
CA SER A 131 -15.99 12.36 2.41
C SER A 131 -16.18 11.71 1.03
N ARG A 132 -16.87 12.39 0.10
CA ARG A 132 -17.15 11.91 -1.27
C ARG A 132 -15.91 11.35 -1.99
N LEU A 133 -14.73 11.88 -1.65
CA LEU A 133 -13.43 11.46 -2.15
C LEU A 133 -13.02 10.05 -1.71
N MET A 134 -13.22 9.69 -0.44
CA MET A 134 -12.94 8.34 0.05
C MET A 134 -13.84 7.30 -0.59
N ARG A 135 -15.12 7.65 -0.81
CA ARG A 135 -16.05 6.76 -1.49
C ARG A 135 -15.58 6.50 -2.93
N LEU A 136 -15.26 7.55 -3.68
CA LEU A 136 -14.72 7.41 -5.04
C LEU A 136 -13.43 6.57 -5.09
N TYR A 137 -12.53 6.77 -4.12
CA TYR A 137 -11.25 6.07 -4.03
C TYR A 137 -11.39 4.56 -3.80
N TYR A 138 -12.28 4.15 -2.90
CA TYR A 138 -12.49 2.73 -2.57
C TYR A 138 -13.55 2.03 -3.43
N GLU A 139 -14.52 2.77 -3.97
CA GLU A 139 -15.60 2.24 -4.81
C GLU A 139 -15.12 1.88 -6.22
N HIS A 140 -14.15 2.64 -6.75
CA HIS A 140 -13.61 2.41 -8.10
C HIS A 140 -12.17 1.92 -8.04
N ARG A 141 -11.98 0.61 -8.24
CA ARG A 141 -10.65 -0.03 -8.33
C ARG A 141 -9.73 0.64 -9.36
N SER A 142 -10.28 1.21 -10.43
CA SER A 142 -9.51 1.96 -11.44
C SER A 142 -8.92 3.26 -10.89
N VAL A 143 -9.64 3.97 -10.02
CA VAL A 143 -9.19 5.22 -9.39
C VAL A 143 -8.03 4.93 -8.45
N LEU A 144 -8.17 3.90 -7.60
CA LEU A 144 -7.10 3.40 -6.74
C LEU A 144 -5.85 3.04 -7.54
N ALA A 145 -6.00 2.19 -8.58
CA ALA A 145 -4.88 1.75 -9.40
C ALA A 145 -4.19 2.93 -10.11
N THR A 146 -4.95 3.90 -10.60
CA THR A 146 -4.42 5.07 -11.30
C THR A 146 -3.63 5.97 -10.35
N LEU A 147 -4.13 6.19 -9.13
CA LEU A 147 -3.44 7.02 -8.14
C LEU A 147 -2.17 6.37 -7.60
N CYS A 148 -2.20 5.06 -7.33
CA CYS A 148 -1.00 4.32 -6.94
C CYS A 148 0.03 4.31 -8.08
N ALA A 149 -0.39 4.05 -9.32
CA ALA A 149 0.50 4.09 -10.47
C ALA A 149 1.07 5.49 -10.72
N GLY A 150 0.26 6.54 -10.62
CA GLY A 150 0.72 7.92 -10.75
C GLY A 150 1.75 8.30 -9.68
N ASN A 151 1.55 7.83 -8.44
CA ASN A 151 2.50 8.01 -7.33
C ASN A 151 3.85 7.34 -7.62
N GLU A 152 3.84 6.08 -8.07
CA GLU A 152 5.06 5.35 -8.39
C GLU A 152 5.78 5.96 -9.61
N VAL A 153 5.02 6.38 -10.63
CA VAL A 153 5.59 7.07 -11.80
C VAL A 153 6.31 8.35 -11.38
N PHE A 154 5.81 9.09 -10.38
CA PHE A 154 6.50 10.29 -9.88
C PHE A 154 7.90 9.96 -9.36
N PHE A 155 8.03 8.98 -8.47
CA PHE A 155 9.32 8.61 -7.89
C PHE A 155 10.26 7.98 -8.91
N VAL A 156 9.75 7.13 -9.80
CA VAL A 156 10.55 6.53 -10.87
C VAL A 156 11.05 7.60 -11.85
N CYS A 157 10.21 8.58 -12.21
CA CYS A 157 10.65 9.68 -13.08
C CYS A 157 11.67 10.59 -12.37
N ALA A 158 11.49 10.90 -11.09
CA ALA A 158 12.49 11.63 -10.30
C ALA A 158 13.83 10.90 -10.31
N TYR A 159 13.82 9.57 -10.13
CA TYR A 159 15.01 8.74 -10.19
C TYR A 159 15.66 8.77 -11.59
N MET A 160 14.89 8.63 -12.66
CA MET A 160 15.42 8.65 -14.02
C MET A 160 15.95 10.03 -14.42
N LEU A 161 15.34 11.12 -13.93
CA LEU A 161 15.81 12.48 -14.16
C LEU A 161 17.14 12.79 -13.47
N HIS A 162 17.46 12.12 -12.35
CA HIS A 162 18.80 12.25 -11.75
C HIS A 162 19.90 11.81 -12.72
N TRP A 163 19.69 10.67 -13.40
CA TRP A 163 20.65 10.12 -14.35
C TRP A 163 20.58 10.76 -15.75
N TYR A 164 19.39 11.22 -16.15
CA TYR A 164 19.12 11.77 -17.48
C TYR A 164 18.40 13.14 -17.38
N PRO A 165 19.07 14.18 -16.85
CA PRO A 165 18.43 15.46 -16.51
C PRO A 165 17.88 16.24 -17.70
N THR A 166 18.41 16.00 -18.90
CA THR A 166 17.96 16.66 -20.13
C THR A 166 16.85 15.90 -20.88
N SER A 167 16.42 14.76 -20.36
CA SER A 167 15.38 13.95 -21.01
C SER A 167 13.99 14.59 -20.88
N MET A 168 13.48 15.10 -21.99
CA MET A 168 12.11 15.64 -22.05
C MET A 168 11.04 14.59 -21.76
N PHE A 169 11.30 13.33 -22.15
CA PHE A 169 10.38 12.23 -21.87
C PHE A 169 10.13 12.05 -20.38
N TRP A 170 11.20 11.94 -19.58
CA TRP A 170 11.07 11.78 -18.12
C TRP A 170 10.55 13.04 -17.44
N LEU A 171 10.90 14.22 -17.95
CA LEU A 171 10.40 15.49 -17.42
C LEU A 171 8.89 15.64 -17.59
N VAL A 172 8.37 15.33 -18.78
CA VAL A 172 6.92 15.42 -19.06
C VAL A 172 6.15 14.44 -18.18
N LEU A 173 6.62 13.19 -18.05
CA LEU A 173 5.99 12.20 -17.18
C LEU A 173 6.04 12.62 -15.71
N PHE A 174 7.16 13.15 -15.24
CA PHE A 174 7.30 13.70 -13.90
C PHE A 174 6.25 14.81 -13.65
N VAL A 175 6.14 15.80 -14.53
CA VAL A 175 5.17 16.90 -14.37
C VAL A 175 3.72 16.40 -14.39
N ILE A 176 3.40 15.45 -15.27
CA ILE A 176 2.05 14.84 -15.34
C ILE A 176 1.72 14.07 -14.04
N SER A 177 2.72 13.47 -13.39
CA SER A 177 2.54 12.68 -12.17
C SER A 177 2.35 13.52 -10.89
N VAL A 178 2.77 14.79 -10.88
CA VAL A 178 2.62 15.72 -9.73
C VAL A 178 1.20 15.79 -9.15
N PRO A 179 0.12 15.98 -9.93
CA PRO A 179 -1.24 16.00 -9.36
C PRO A 179 -1.64 14.68 -8.71
N PHE A 180 -1.10 13.54 -9.16
CA PHE A 180 -1.42 12.23 -8.61
C PHE A 180 -0.80 12.04 -7.22
N ILE A 181 0.46 12.43 -7.02
CA ILE A 181 1.09 12.35 -5.70
C ILE A 181 0.40 13.30 -4.71
N VAL A 182 0.07 14.53 -5.10
CA VAL A 182 -0.65 15.47 -4.23
C VAL A 182 -2.00 14.87 -3.79
N LEU A 183 -2.77 14.31 -4.73
CA LEU A 183 -4.04 13.69 -4.42
C LEU A 183 -3.88 12.42 -3.57
N LYS A 184 -2.87 11.60 -3.86
CA LYS A 184 -2.56 10.38 -3.08
C LYS A 184 -2.21 10.71 -1.64
N GLN A 185 -1.48 11.79 -1.39
CA GLN A 185 -1.10 12.21 -0.05
C GLN A 185 -2.27 12.77 0.75
N LEU A 186 -3.16 13.53 0.11
CA LEU A 186 -4.44 13.92 0.74
C LEU A 186 -5.26 12.69 1.15
N ILE A 187 -5.33 11.68 0.28
CA ILE A 187 -6.03 10.43 0.54
C ILE A 187 -5.39 9.66 1.70
N ASN A 188 -4.05 9.59 1.77
CA ASN A 188 -3.34 8.94 2.87
C ASN A 188 -3.62 9.62 4.21
N VAL A 189 -3.69 10.96 4.27
CA VAL A 189 -4.12 11.69 5.48
C VAL A 189 -5.54 11.33 5.87
N ILE A 190 -6.49 11.36 4.92
CA ILE A 190 -7.89 11.05 5.21
C ILE A 190 -8.05 9.60 5.67
N GLN A 191 -7.30 8.67 5.04
CA GLN A 191 -7.28 7.26 5.43
C GLN A 191 -6.76 7.08 6.86
N LEU A 192 -5.68 7.77 7.23
CA LEU A 192 -5.14 7.74 8.59
C LEU A 192 -6.17 8.24 9.62
N CYS A 193 -6.81 9.38 9.37
CA CYS A 193 -7.86 9.91 10.25
C CYS A 193 -9.03 8.93 10.36
N SER A 194 -9.53 8.43 9.22
CA SER A 194 -10.67 7.51 9.20
C SER A 194 -10.38 6.19 9.93
N ALA A 195 -9.18 5.63 9.76
CA ALA A 195 -8.79 4.40 10.44
C ALA A 195 -8.63 4.61 11.95
N SER A 196 -8.11 5.77 12.35
CA SER A 196 -7.97 6.14 13.77
C SER A 196 -9.33 6.29 14.45
N MET A 197 -10.29 6.96 13.80
CA MET A 197 -11.66 7.06 14.32
C MET A 197 -12.32 5.69 14.47
N ALA A 198 -12.15 4.80 13.49
CA ALA A 198 -12.69 3.45 13.58
C ALA A 198 -12.15 2.63 14.77
N LEU A 199 -10.92 2.90 15.22
CA LEU A 199 -10.36 2.29 16.44
C LEU A 199 -10.95 2.91 17.70
N ILE A 200 -11.10 4.24 17.75
CA ILE A 200 -11.72 4.93 18.88
C ILE A 200 -13.18 4.47 19.06
N ASP A 201 -13.90 4.22 17.97
CA ASP A 201 -15.26 3.69 18.01
C ASP A 201 -15.30 2.28 18.64
N LEU A 202 -14.29 1.45 18.40
CA LEU A 202 -14.17 0.15 19.06
C LEU A 202 -13.93 0.28 20.56
N ASP A 203 -13.15 1.28 20.98
CA ASP A 203 -12.85 1.52 22.40
C ASP A 203 -14.05 2.12 23.15
N THR A 204 -14.88 2.90 22.47
CA THR A 204 -16.03 3.60 23.07
C THR A 204 -17.33 2.81 23.00
N THR A 205 -17.41 1.76 22.17
CA THR A 205 -18.58 0.87 22.12
C THR A 205 -18.45 -0.19 23.22
N PRO A 206 -19.37 -0.24 24.21
CA PRO A 206 -19.28 -1.22 25.29
C PRO A 206 -19.36 -2.65 24.72
N PRO A 207 -18.60 -3.61 25.26
CA PRO A 207 -18.69 -4.99 24.83
C PRO A 207 -20.12 -5.49 25.04
N VAL A 208 -20.72 -6.09 24.00
CA VAL A 208 -22.09 -6.65 23.99
C VAL A 208 -22.36 -7.59 25.18
N MET A 209 -21.31 -8.09 25.83
CA MET A 209 -21.36 -8.93 27.02
C MET A 209 -21.77 -8.20 28.32
N GLU A 210 -21.60 -6.88 28.46
CA GLU A 210 -21.99 -6.15 29.67
C GLU A 210 -23.50 -5.83 29.69
N VAL A 211 -24.10 -5.47 28.56
CA VAL A 211 -25.54 -5.15 28.47
C VAL A 211 -26.43 -6.35 28.86
N ARG A 212 -25.94 -7.58 28.69
CA ARG A 212 -26.70 -8.79 29.06
C ARG A 212 -26.65 -9.12 30.55
N LYS A 213 -25.67 -8.63 31.31
CA LYS A 213 -25.62 -8.83 32.77
C LYS A 213 -26.58 -7.88 33.50
N ASP A 214 -26.73 -6.66 32.99
CA ASP A 214 -27.64 -5.69 33.59
C ASP A 214 -29.12 -6.01 33.33
N ALA A 215 -29.42 -6.67 32.21
CA ALA A 215 -30.78 -7.14 31.90
C ALA A 215 -31.18 -8.41 32.67
N ALA A 216 -30.22 -9.16 33.23
CA ALA A 216 -30.48 -10.40 33.98
C ALA A 216 -30.56 -10.20 35.50
N LEU A 217 -30.39 -8.97 35.99
CA LEU A 217 -30.48 -8.60 37.41
C LEU A 217 -31.77 -7.82 37.75
N VAL A 218 -32.74 -7.78 36.83
CA VAL A 218 -34.02 -7.06 36.97
C VAL A 218 -35.24 -8.01 36.92
N GLU A 219 -35.03 -9.34 36.88
CA GLU A 219 -36.08 -10.35 37.15
C GLU A 219 -35.85 -11.03 38.50
#